data_AF-A0A2B9QHE5-F1
#
_entry.id   AF-A0A2B9QHE5-F1
#
_cell.length_a   1.000
_cell.length_b   1.000
_cell.length_c   1.000
_cell.angle_alpha   90.00
_cell.angle_beta   90.00
_cell.angle_gamma   90.00
#
_symmetry.space_group_name_H-M   'P 1'
#
loop_
_entity.id
_entity.type
_entity.pdbx_description
1 polymer ?
#
loop_
_entity_poly.entity_id
_entity_poly.type
_entity_poly.pdbx_seq_one_letter_code
_entity_poly.pdbx_strand_id
1 'polypeptide(L)'
;MKKKSSKQKRKFPPFYLPMYGINNWCSIRAAALEELDEQESSKKSKERTKYVSLENAVMSRIIDNRKTKMQQKHKPLSNHNEQVVQSEQTEQNTEENIPVAINKKAEPEIPATIINQVKKIKEALAPSNDIQTEKTIIIQTPTPENTKVKKGNRYAHAEGLHSNAEGTASHAEGLLTHAKGSFSHAEGSKTKATGHSSHSEGSETTAGGSYSHAEGKHTIALGEAAHAEGTATIANGFSSHAEGMHTSTAHFAGSHIMGRFGTAEESYSWFIANGTNDTDHNIGAKWLAHNGEMYIDGASYNASGTDFAQMFETADHSSIDVGHFVTFSNEEKIRKATSNDLFILGISSATPALIGNSGALSWQKRYKTDSFGKRQYARTDTQDTQPLLNTEWDPACKYISRRDRTEWLPVGLIGQMLVRDDGTCETHGYCLPNDDGIATKAESGFFVIKRTGENQILILFR
;
A
#
# COMPACT_ATOMS: atom_id res chain seq x y z
N MET A 1 -21.01 78.48 8.55
CA MET A 1 -21.86 77.32 8.96
C MET A 1 -21.27 76.03 8.38
N LYS A 2 -20.72 75.16 9.25
CA LYS A 2 -20.09 73.88 8.87
C LYS A 2 -21.17 72.80 8.70
N LYS A 3 -21.25 72.14 7.54
CA LYS A 3 -22.02 70.90 7.36
C LYS A 3 -21.12 69.70 7.67
N LYS A 4 -21.44 68.98 8.74
CA LYS A 4 -20.82 67.70 9.12
C LYS A 4 -21.38 66.59 8.22
N SER A 5 -20.52 65.84 7.55
CA SER A 5 -20.84 64.56 6.89
C SER A 5 -20.24 63.44 7.73
N SER A 6 -21.08 62.65 8.40
CA SER A 6 -20.69 61.46 9.15
C SER A 6 -20.37 60.31 8.21
N LYS A 7 -19.11 59.86 8.15
CA LYS A 7 -18.75 58.56 7.58
C LYS A 7 -18.67 57.53 8.71
N GLN A 8 -19.71 56.72 8.86
CA GLN A 8 -19.70 55.49 9.64
C GLN A 8 -18.76 54.48 8.95
N LYS A 9 -17.70 54.06 9.64
CA LYS A 9 -16.88 52.90 9.25
C LYS A 9 -17.65 51.63 9.61
N ARG A 10 -18.08 50.86 8.59
CA ARG A 10 -18.52 49.47 8.77
C ARG A 10 -17.31 48.63 9.21
N LYS A 11 -17.37 48.04 10.40
CA LYS A 11 -16.47 46.95 10.83
C LYS A 11 -16.96 45.66 10.18
N PHE A 12 -16.16 45.06 9.33
CA PHE A 12 -16.28 43.65 8.96
C PHE A 12 -15.65 42.80 10.08
N PRO A 13 -16.30 41.76 10.61
CA PRO A 13 -15.60 40.76 11.42
C PRO A 13 -14.77 39.84 10.50
N PRO A 14 -13.59 39.37 10.95
CA PRO A 14 -12.78 38.46 10.15
C PRO A 14 -13.39 37.06 10.13
N PHE A 15 -13.25 36.44 8.95
CA PHE A 15 -13.60 35.08 8.60
C PHE A 15 -12.78 34.02 9.38
N TYR A 16 -13.48 32.95 9.77
CA TYR A 16 -13.06 31.54 9.81
C TYR A 16 -11.75 31.13 10.52
N LEU A 17 -11.92 30.40 11.63
CA LEU A 17 -11.02 29.36 12.12
C LEU A 17 -11.88 28.08 12.27
N PRO A 18 -11.53 26.93 11.67
CA PRO A 18 -12.13 25.66 12.06
C PRO A 18 -11.41 25.15 13.30
N MET A 19 -11.99 25.38 14.47
CA MET A 19 -11.60 24.69 15.71
C MET A 19 -12.36 23.37 15.76
N TYR A 20 -11.72 22.29 15.31
CA TYR A 20 -12.24 20.93 15.45
C TYR A 20 -12.14 20.46 16.91
N GLY A 21 -13.25 19.89 17.39
CA GLY A 21 -13.51 19.49 18.76
C GLY A 21 -12.43 18.59 19.36
N ILE A 22 -11.96 19.05 20.51
CA ILE A 22 -11.12 18.33 21.44
C ILE A 22 -12.06 17.79 22.50
N ASN A 23 -12.11 16.47 22.66
CA ASN A 23 -12.37 15.80 23.94
C ASN A 23 -12.01 14.31 23.81
N ASN A 24 -10.76 14.00 24.16
CA ASN A 24 -10.39 12.65 24.57
C ASN A 24 -9.51 12.76 25.83
N TRP A 25 -9.50 11.71 26.64
CA TRP A 25 -8.87 11.66 27.97
C TRP A 25 -7.36 12.03 27.97
N CYS A 26 -6.70 12.01 26.80
CA CYS A 26 -5.31 12.45 26.60
C CYS A 26 -5.13 13.98 26.66
N SER A 27 -6.13 14.79 26.29
CA SER A 27 -6.00 16.26 26.23
C SER A 27 -5.98 16.93 27.61
N ILE A 28 -6.62 16.31 28.60
CA ILE A 28 -6.66 16.82 29.97
C ILE A 28 -5.29 16.72 30.66
N ARG A 29 -4.45 15.75 30.27
CA ARG A 29 -3.12 15.58 30.85
C ARG A 29 -2.06 16.51 30.26
N ALA A 30 -2.20 16.90 28.99
CA ALA A 30 -1.31 17.85 28.33
C ALA A 30 -1.58 19.30 28.76
N ALA A 31 -2.86 19.69 28.87
CA ALA A 31 -3.22 21.05 29.32
C ALA A 31 -2.82 21.30 30.79
N ALA A 32 -2.85 20.27 31.65
CA ALA A 32 -2.43 20.39 33.04
C ALA A 32 -0.89 20.53 33.23
N LEU A 33 -0.09 20.23 32.20
CA LEU A 33 1.36 20.42 32.21
C LEU A 33 1.78 21.78 31.64
N GLU A 34 1.03 22.32 30.65
CA GLU A 34 1.29 23.64 30.09
C GLU A 34 1.02 24.80 31.08
N GLU A 35 0.05 24.67 31.99
CA GLU A 35 -0.20 25.67 33.05
C GLU A 35 0.93 25.76 34.09
N LEU A 36 1.77 24.73 34.22
CA LEU A 36 2.91 24.71 35.15
C LEU A 36 4.19 25.28 34.51
N ASP A 37 4.39 25.10 33.20
CA ASP A 37 5.57 25.59 32.48
C ASP A 37 5.47 27.08 32.08
N GLU A 38 4.27 27.63 31.88
CA GLU A 38 4.08 29.05 31.56
C GLU A 38 4.43 29.99 32.73
N GLN A 39 4.43 29.50 33.98
CA GLN A 39 4.86 30.29 35.14
C GLN A 39 6.40 30.40 35.29
N GLU A 40 7.19 29.51 34.67
CA GLU A 40 8.65 29.53 34.79
C GLU A 40 9.36 30.29 33.66
N SER A 41 8.72 30.50 32.50
CA SER A 41 9.40 31.08 31.32
C SER A 41 9.49 32.62 31.31
N SER A 42 8.90 33.33 32.28
CA SER A 42 8.86 34.81 32.28
C SER A 42 10.18 35.51 32.66
N LYS A 43 11.33 34.82 32.67
CA LYS A 43 12.64 35.40 32.98
C LYS A 43 13.74 34.90 32.01
N LYS A 44 13.93 35.59 30.88
CA LYS A 44 15.25 36.02 30.32
C LYS A 44 15.12 36.64 28.92
N SER A 45 16.03 37.56 28.62
CA SER A 45 16.00 38.51 27.48
C SER A 45 17.07 38.27 26.41
N LYS A 46 16.78 38.76 25.17
CA LYS A 46 17.65 39.12 24.02
C LYS A 46 18.22 37.93 23.21
N GLU A 47 18.37 37.96 21.87
CA GLU A 47 18.91 39.01 20.99
C GLU A 47 18.46 38.83 19.50
N ARG A 48 18.59 39.86 18.65
CA ARG A 48 17.98 39.97 17.30
C ARG A 48 18.99 39.71 16.18
N THR A 49 18.74 38.76 15.28
CA THR A 49 19.52 38.54 14.04
C THR A 49 18.71 38.92 12.79
N LYS A 50 19.37 39.56 11.82
CA LYS A 50 18.76 40.17 10.62
C LYS A 50 18.42 39.09 9.58
N TYR A 51 17.13 38.85 9.33
CA TYR A 51 16.64 37.89 8.34
C TYR A 51 16.59 38.53 6.93
N VAL A 52 17.12 37.84 5.92
CA VAL A 52 16.83 38.13 4.50
C VAL A 52 15.74 37.15 4.08
N SER A 53 14.60 37.66 3.58
CA SER A 53 13.47 36.80 3.21
C SER A 53 13.81 35.89 2.02
N LEU A 54 13.31 34.65 2.08
CA LEU A 54 13.47 33.61 1.06
C LEU A 54 13.01 34.10 -0.34
N GLU A 55 12.05 35.02 -0.37
CA GLU A 55 11.52 35.64 -1.59
C GLU A 55 12.61 36.36 -2.40
N ASN A 56 13.57 37.03 -1.74
CA ASN A 56 14.65 37.74 -2.44
C ASN A 56 15.69 36.80 -3.06
N ALA A 57 15.90 35.62 -2.45
CA ALA A 57 16.79 34.58 -2.96
C ALA A 57 16.16 33.78 -4.11
N VAL A 58 14.83 33.65 -4.11
CA VAL A 58 14.08 32.99 -5.18
C VAL A 58 13.96 33.90 -6.41
N MET A 59 13.71 35.19 -6.21
CA MET A 59 13.57 36.15 -7.32
C MET A 59 14.87 36.38 -8.11
N SER A 60 16.02 36.34 -7.44
CA SER A 60 17.34 36.44 -8.10
C SER A 60 17.63 35.22 -9.00
N ARG A 61 17.29 34.00 -8.56
CA ARG A 61 17.45 32.78 -9.36
C ARG A 61 16.53 32.71 -10.58
N ILE A 62 15.33 33.27 -10.50
CA ILE A 62 14.37 33.31 -11.63
C ILE A 62 14.86 34.27 -12.73
N ILE A 63 15.48 35.38 -12.36
CA ILE A 63 16.02 36.37 -13.30
C ILE A 63 17.21 35.79 -14.07
N ASP A 64 18.09 35.04 -13.41
CA ASP A 64 19.24 34.42 -14.07
C ASP A 64 18.82 33.32 -15.06
N ASN A 65 17.85 32.47 -14.71
CA ASN A 65 17.35 31.42 -15.61
C ASN A 65 16.65 31.95 -16.87
N ARG A 66 16.10 33.17 -16.83
CA ARG A 66 15.51 33.81 -18.02
C ARG A 66 16.57 34.32 -18.99
N LYS A 67 17.74 34.75 -18.50
CA LYS A 67 18.87 35.17 -19.36
C LYS A 67 19.48 33.98 -20.10
N THR A 68 19.58 32.81 -19.46
CA THR A 68 20.12 31.58 -20.06
C THR A 68 19.24 31.02 -21.17
N LYS A 69 17.91 31.08 -21.02
CA LYS A 69 16.96 30.61 -22.05
C LYS A 69 16.91 31.49 -23.31
N MET A 70 17.21 32.79 -23.20
CA MET A 70 17.28 33.66 -24.39
C MET A 70 18.52 33.41 -25.25
N GLN A 71 19.63 32.93 -24.67
CA GLN A 71 20.85 32.62 -25.42
C GLN A 71 20.78 31.32 -26.23
N GLN A 72 19.86 30.41 -25.90
CA GLN A 72 19.71 29.11 -26.57
C GLN A 72 18.79 29.13 -27.80
N LYS A 73 18.11 30.24 -28.09
CA LYS A 73 17.10 30.32 -29.17
C LYS A 73 17.65 30.63 -30.58
N HIS A 74 18.97 30.73 -30.74
CA HIS A 74 19.62 30.96 -32.04
C HIS A 74 20.50 29.79 -32.46
N LYS A 75 19.91 28.74 -33.07
CA LYS A 75 20.60 27.78 -33.96
C LYS A 75 19.55 27.05 -34.83
N PRO A 76 19.71 26.93 -36.17
CA PRO A 76 18.68 26.37 -37.06
C PRO A 76 18.79 24.85 -37.27
N LEU A 77 17.66 24.19 -37.56
CA LEU A 77 17.48 22.76 -37.90
C LEU A 77 17.29 22.53 -39.42
N SER A 78 17.66 21.33 -39.92
CA SER A 78 17.42 20.87 -41.31
C SER A 78 16.34 19.78 -41.43
N ASN A 79 15.71 19.69 -42.62
CA ASN A 79 14.40 19.10 -42.93
C ASN A 79 14.32 17.60 -43.34
N HIS A 80 13.17 16.99 -43.00
CA HIS A 80 12.21 16.07 -43.70
C HIS A 80 12.62 14.89 -44.61
N ASN A 81 11.97 13.71 -44.44
CA ASN A 81 10.69 13.35 -45.10
C ASN A 81 10.11 11.98 -44.64
N GLU A 82 8.78 11.87 -44.51
CA GLU A 82 8.00 10.62 -44.38
C GLU A 82 6.82 10.66 -45.36
N GLN A 83 6.44 9.52 -45.94
CA GLN A 83 5.29 9.35 -46.84
C GLN A 83 4.29 8.33 -46.26
N VAL A 84 3.00 8.61 -46.44
CA VAL A 84 1.80 7.88 -45.97
C VAL A 84 1.18 7.08 -47.11
N VAL A 85 0.64 5.86 -46.85
CA VAL A 85 -0.45 5.22 -47.64
C VAL A 85 -1.39 4.39 -46.74
N GLN A 86 -2.69 4.43 -47.04
CA GLN A 86 -3.85 3.81 -46.36
C GLN A 86 -4.29 2.44 -46.96
N SER A 87 -5.06 1.71 -46.12
CA SER A 87 -6.28 0.89 -46.35
C SER A 87 -6.29 -0.34 -47.28
N GLU A 88 -6.84 -1.47 -46.80
CA GLU A 88 -8.15 -2.02 -47.22
C GLU A 88 -8.56 -3.28 -46.42
N GLN A 89 -9.88 -3.48 -46.25
CA GLN A 89 -10.56 -4.58 -45.56
C GLN A 89 -10.82 -5.77 -46.51
N THR A 90 -10.88 -7.00 -45.99
CA THR A 90 -11.84 -8.00 -46.48
C THR A 90 -12.11 -9.09 -45.43
N GLU A 91 -13.36 -9.25 -45.03
CA GLU A 91 -13.91 -10.42 -44.32
C GLU A 91 -14.37 -11.47 -45.33
N GLN A 92 -14.21 -12.76 -45.01
CA GLN A 92 -15.09 -13.83 -45.52
C GLN A 92 -15.06 -15.07 -44.60
N ASN A 93 -16.27 -15.50 -44.20
CA ASN A 93 -16.59 -16.70 -43.41
C ASN A 93 -16.42 -18.00 -44.21
N THR A 94 -16.11 -19.12 -43.55
CA THR A 94 -16.79 -20.43 -43.75
C THR A 94 -16.41 -21.45 -42.67
N GLU A 95 -17.41 -22.22 -42.23
CA GLU A 95 -17.41 -23.26 -41.20
C GLU A 95 -16.82 -24.62 -41.67
N GLU A 96 -16.73 -25.54 -40.70
CA GLU A 96 -16.54 -27.00 -40.77
C GLU A 96 -15.10 -27.54 -40.91
N ASN A 97 -14.56 -28.05 -39.79
CA ASN A 97 -14.33 -29.49 -39.60
C ASN A 97 -13.66 -29.76 -38.23
N ILE A 98 -14.31 -30.57 -37.39
CA ILE A 98 -13.68 -31.22 -36.25
C ILE A 98 -13.13 -32.57 -36.72
N PRO A 99 -11.87 -32.90 -36.39
CA PRO A 99 -11.58 -34.26 -35.96
C PRO A 99 -10.87 -34.29 -34.60
N VAL A 100 -11.37 -35.19 -33.76
CA VAL A 100 -10.80 -35.60 -32.47
C VAL A 100 -9.46 -36.31 -32.70
N ALA A 101 -8.38 -35.81 -32.09
CA ALA A 101 -7.13 -36.56 -31.87
C ALA A 101 -6.51 -36.24 -30.50
N ILE A 102 -6.64 -37.25 -29.64
CA ILE A 102 -6.07 -37.58 -28.33
C ILE A 102 -4.67 -36.99 -27.98
N ASN A 103 -4.59 -36.43 -26.76
CA ASN A 103 -3.45 -36.27 -25.84
C ASN A 103 -2.03 -35.98 -26.39
N LYS A 104 -1.59 -34.72 -26.21
CA LYS A 104 -0.26 -34.39 -25.67
C LYS A 104 -0.43 -33.28 -24.63
N LYS A 105 -0.12 -33.57 -23.37
CA LYS A 105 0.17 -32.54 -22.36
C LYS A 105 1.30 -31.67 -22.91
N ALA A 106 0.98 -30.45 -23.32
CA ALA A 106 1.98 -29.42 -23.49
C ALA A 106 2.42 -29.00 -22.08
N GLU A 107 3.61 -29.42 -21.66
CA GLU A 107 4.31 -28.70 -20.59
C GLU A 107 4.61 -27.29 -21.11
N PRO A 108 4.41 -26.24 -20.30
CA PRO A 108 4.78 -24.90 -20.72
C PRO A 108 6.31 -24.86 -20.86
N GLU A 109 6.80 -24.87 -22.10
CA GLU A 109 8.20 -24.58 -22.41
C GLU A 109 8.45 -23.10 -22.09
N ILE A 110 9.47 -22.85 -21.28
CA ILE A 110 9.88 -21.50 -20.90
C ILE A 110 10.30 -20.74 -22.17
N PRO A 111 9.78 -19.51 -22.39
CA PRO A 111 10.19 -18.70 -23.53
C PRO A 111 11.71 -18.48 -23.57
N ALA A 112 12.30 -18.64 -24.75
CA ALA A 112 13.75 -18.49 -24.97
C ALA A 112 14.30 -17.12 -24.54
N THR A 113 13.44 -16.10 -24.45
CA THR A 113 13.76 -14.77 -23.94
C THR A 113 14.13 -14.77 -22.46
N ILE A 114 13.42 -15.55 -21.63
CA ILE A 114 13.70 -15.71 -20.20
C ILE A 114 14.97 -16.54 -20.00
N ILE A 115 15.14 -17.62 -20.78
CA ILE A 115 16.39 -18.40 -20.80
C ILE A 115 17.59 -17.49 -21.10
N ASN A 116 17.43 -16.54 -22.04
CA ASN A 116 18.47 -15.59 -22.41
C ASN A 116 18.71 -14.50 -21.36
N GLN A 117 17.69 -14.02 -20.66
CA GLN A 117 17.88 -13.10 -19.53
C GLN A 117 18.59 -13.78 -18.36
N VAL A 118 18.18 -15.00 -18.00
CA VAL A 118 18.84 -15.82 -16.97
C VAL A 118 20.28 -16.12 -17.38
N LYS A 119 20.54 -16.36 -18.66
CA LYS A 119 21.90 -16.59 -19.18
C LYS A 119 22.79 -15.34 -19.06
N LYS A 120 22.28 -14.16 -19.42
CA LYS A 120 23.00 -12.89 -19.27
C LYS A 120 23.35 -12.60 -17.81
N ILE A 121 22.44 -12.88 -16.89
CA ILE A 121 22.68 -12.72 -15.44
C ILE A 121 23.74 -13.72 -14.96
N LYS A 122 23.70 -14.97 -15.44
CA LYS A 122 24.72 -16.00 -15.13
C LYS A 122 26.12 -15.65 -15.65
N GLU A 123 26.22 -15.06 -16.84
CA GLU A 123 27.51 -14.65 -17.44
C GLU A 123 28.14 -13.45 -16.72
N ALA A 124 27.33 -12.53 -16.20
CA ALA A 124 27.79 -11.39 -15.40
C ALA A 124 28.37 -11.78 -14.03
N LEU A 125 28.22 -13.04 -13.60
CA LEU A 125 28.63 -13.55 -12.29
C LEU A 125 29.90 -14.44 -12.35
N ALA A 126 30.59 -14.54 -13.49
CA ALA A 126 31.83 -15.30 -13.62
C ALA A 126 33.09 -14.45 -13.29
N PRO A 127 34.08 -14.95 -12.51
CA PRO A 127 35.25 -14.15 -12.12
C PRO A 127 36.28 -13.98 -13.27
N SER A 128 36.85 -12.77 -13.40
CA SER A 128 37.91 -12.44 -14.37
C SER A 128 39.31 -12.84 -13.84
N ASN A 129 40.06 -13.61 -14.63
CA ASN A 129 41.45 -13.97 -14.34
C ASN A 129 42.41 -12.93 -14.94
N ASP A 130 43.06 -12.12 -14.11
CA ASP A 130 44.31 -11.43 -14.46
C ASP A 130 45.11 -11.13 -13.19
N ILE A 131 46.24 -11.83 -12.98
CA ILE A 131 47.30 -11.38 -12.08
C ILE A 131 48.67 -11.68 -12.71
N GLN A 132 49.46 -10.61 -12.85
CA GLN A 132 50.83 -10.59 -13.37
C GLN A 132 51.86 -11.18 -12.40
N THR A 133 52.87 -11.83 -12.97
CA THR A 133 54.01 -12.47 -12.31
C THR A 133 55.10 -11.48 -11.87
N GLU A 134 55.53 -11.54 -10.60
CA GLU A 134 56.86 -11.08 -10.17
C GLU A 134 57.71 -12.24 -9.61
N LYS A 135 59.00 -12.22 -9.97
CA LYS A 135 60.03 -13.24 -9.66
C LYS A 135 60.57 -13.10 -8.25
N THR A 136 60.81 -14.22 -7.56
CA THR A 136 61.56 -14.28 -6.29
C THR A 136 62.88 -15.07 -6.45
N ILE A 137 63.94 -14.55 -5.82
CA ILE A 137 65.31 -15.09 -5.77
C ILE A 137 65.37 -16.33 -4.87
N ILE A 138 66.13 -17.34 -5.30
CA ILE A 138 66.27 -18.67 -4.68
C ILE A 138 67.41 -18.68 -3.66
N ILE A 139 67.14 -19.17 -2.44
CA ILE A 139 68.14 -19.82 -1.58
C ILE A 139 67.54 -21.17 -1.11
N GLN A 140 68.20 -22.27 -1.46
CA GLN A 140 67.80 -23.65 -1.14
C GLN A 140 68.38 -24.09 0.21
N THR A 141 67.62 -24.87 0.97
CA THR A 141 68.04 -26.09 1.71
C THR A 141 66.79 -26.83 2.23
N PRO A 142 66.84 -28.16 2.49
CA PRO A 142 65.89 -29.10 1.90
C PRO A 142 64.79 -29.61 2.84
N THR A 143 63.78 -30.16 2.16
CA THR A 143 62.53 -30.81 2.60
C THR A 143 62.71 -31.95 3.62
N PRO A 144 61.65 -32.23 4.38
CA PRO A 144 60.94 -33.47 4.16
C PRO A 144 59.46 -33.27 3.77
N GLU A 145 59.02 -34.20 2.95
CA GLU A 145 57.75 -34.34 2.23
C GLU A 145 56.48 -33.73 2.84
N ASN A 146 55.88 -32.87 2.01
CA ASN A 146 54.47 -32.53 2.01
C ASN A 146 53.58 -33.78 1.85
N THR A 147 52.64 -33.97 2.74
CA THR A 147 51.26 -34.22 2.31
C THR A 147 50.41 -33.03 2.73
N LYS A 148 50.23 -32.09 1.79
CA LYS A 148 49.20 -31.05 1.90
C LYS A 148 47.85 -31.75 1.97
N VAL A 149 47.29 -31.87 3.17
CA VAL A 149 45.86 -32.10 3.32
C VAL A 149 45.17 -30.88 2.70
N LYS A 150 44.51 -31.07 1.55
CA LYS A 150 43.50 -30.12 1.06
C LYS A 150 42.61 -29.82 2.25
N LYS A 151 42.54 -28.55 2.67
CA LYS A 151 41.60 -28.09 3.69
C LYS A 151 40.20 -28.18 3.08
N GLY A 152 39.66 -29.40 3.03
CA GLY A 152 38.29 -29.65 2.62
C GLY A 152 37.38 -28.81 3.49
N ASN A 153 36.37 -28.22 2.87
CA ASN A 153 35.37 -27.43 3.57
C ASN A 153 34.86 -28.23 4.76
N ARG A 154 35.16 -27.76 5.98
CA ARG A 154 34.88 -28.49 7.21
C ARG A 154 33.37 -28.78 7.22
N TYR A 155 32.99 -30.06 7.16
CA TYR A 155 31.61 -30.56 7.23
C TYR A 155 30.73 -30.41 5.98
N ALA A 156 31.29 -30.24 4.77
CA ALA A 156 30.48 -30.31 3.55
C ALA A 156 30.06 -31.77 3.24
N HIS A 157 28.78 -31.98 2.90
CA HIS A 157 28.25 -33.28 2.48
C HIS A 157 27.53 -33.15 1.14
N ALA A 158 27.77 -34.08 0.22
CA ALA A 158 27.06 -34.15 -1.05
C ALA A 158 26.65 -35.60 -1.35
N GLU A 159 25.40 -35.79 -1.74
CA GLU A 159 24.85 -37.06 -2.17
C GLU A 159 23.99 -36.95 -3.44
N GLY A 160 23.80 -38.07 -4.12
CA GLY A 160 23.15 -38.10 -5.43
C GLY A 160 24.09 -37.82 -6.62
N LEU A 161 23.51 -37.74 -7.83
CA LEU A 161 24.26 -37.76 -9.09
C LEU A 161 24.72 -36.34 -9.47
N HIS A 162 26.04 -36.14 -9.59
CA HIS A 162 26.65 -34.86 -9.95
C HIS A 162 26.34 -33.68 -9.00
N SER A 163 26.04 -33.97 -7.73
CA SER A 163 25.83 -32.97 -6.68
C SER A 163 27.18 -32.48 -6.11
N ASN A 164 27.28 -31.18 -5.79
CA ASN A 164 28.50 -30.55 -5.26
C ASN A 164 28.20 -29.70 -4.01
N ALA A 165 28.90 -29.97 -2.91
CA ALA A 165 28.89 -29.16 -1.70
C ALA A 165 30.27 -28.48 -1.51
N GLU A 166 30.32 -27.18 -1.81
CA GLU A 166 31.52 -26.34 -1.83
C GLU A 166 31.61 -25.36 -0.64
N GLY A 167 30.53 -25.21 0.14
CA GLY A 167 30.51 -24.34 1.33
C GLY A 167 31.02 -25.03 2.59
N THR A 168 31.46 -24.25 3.59
CA THR A 168 31.69 -24.82 4.94
C THR A 168 30.35 -25.28 5.52
N ALA A 169 30.27 -26.52 6.02
CA ALA A 169 29.04 -27.11 6.55
C ALA A 169 27.84 -27.05 5.58
N SER A 170 28.08 -27.12 4.27
CA SER A 170 27.01 -27.14 3.26
C SER A 170 26.52 -28.55 2.95
N HIS A 171 25.26 -28.71 2.57
CA HIS A 171 24.67 -29.98 2.14
C HIS A 171 24.11 -29.89 0.72
N ALA A 172 24.39 -30.86 -0.15
CA ALA A 172 23.81 -30.95 -1.49
C ALA A 172 23.30 -32.37 -1.77
N GLU A 173 22.01 -32.55 -2.02
CA GLU A 173 21.41 -33.85 -2.34
C GLU A 173 20.62 -33.82 -3.65
N GLY A 174 20.51 -34.96 -4.35
CA GLY A 174 19.71 -35.10 -5.58
C GLY A 174 20.49 -35.19 -6.89
N LEU A 175 20.07 -34.46 -7.94
CA LEU A 175 20.67 -34.50 -9.28
C LEU A 175 21.21 -33.13 -9.67
N LEU A 176 22.50 -33.01 -9.95
CA LEU A 176 23.14 -31.75 -10.41
C LEU A 176 22.96 -30.57 -9.43
N THR A 177 22.82 -30.82 -8.13
CA THR A 177 22.60 -29.77 -7.12
C THR A 177 23.93 -29.16 -6.66
N HIS A 178 23.91 -27.87 -6.29
CA HIS A 178 25.13 -27.14 -5.91
C HIS A 178 24.90 -26.28 -4.66
N ALA A 179 25.49 -26.65 -3.54
CA ALA A 179 25.51 -25.88 -2.30
C ALA A 179 26.88 -25.21 -2.12
N LYS A 180 26.99 -23.92 -2.45
CA LYS A 180 28.25 -23.17 -2.49
C LYS A 180 28.46 -22.23 -1.31
N GLY A 181 27.38 -21.72 -0.73
CA GLY A 181 27.46 -20.85 0.43
C GLY A 181 27.83 -21.62 1.70
N SER A 182 28.53 -21.01 2.65
CA SER A 182 28.69 -21.60 3.98
C SER A 182 27.31 -21.83 4.62
N PHE A 183 27.08 -23.01 5.21
CA PHE A 183 25.82 -23.45 5.78
C PHE A 183 24.65 -23.54 4.78
N SER A 184 24.93 -23.57 3.48
CA SER A 184 23.88 -23.69 2.45
C SER A 184 23.37 -25.12 2.29
N HIS A 185 22.11 -25.25 1.90
CA HIS A 185 21.48 -26.53 1.58
C HIS A 185 20.87 -26.47 0.16
N ALA A 186 21.16 -27.46 -0.69
CA ALA A 186 20.54 -27.59 -2.01
C ALA A 186 20.03 -29.00 -2.24
N GLU A 187 18.73 -29.16 -2.46
CA GLU A 187 18.09 -30.46 -2.69
C GLU A 187 17.25 -30.47 -3.99
N GLY A 188 17.00 -31.65 -4.57
CA GLY A 188 16.20 -31.81 -5.79
C GLY A 188 17.02 -31.94 -7.10
N SER A 189 16.62 -31.22 -8.16
CA SER A 189 17.22 -31.34 -9.50
C SER A 189 17.72 -29.99 -10.01
N LYS A 190 19.02 -29.88 -10.30
CA LYS A 190 19.69 -28.67 -10.81
C LYS A 190 19.50 -27.43 -9.92
N THR A 191 19.30 -27.62 -8.61
CA THR A 191 19.13 -26.52 -7.64
C THR A 191 20.47 -25.93 -7.22
N LYS A 192 20.46 -24.67 -6.77
CA LYS A 192 21.68 -23.93 -6.43
C LYS A 192 21.47 -23.06 -5.20
N ALA A 193 22.15 -23.39 -4.11
CA ALA A 193 22.21 -22.56 -2.91
C ALA A 193 23.59 -21.90 -2.81
N THR A 194 23.72 -20.65 -3.25
CA THR A 194 25.01 -19.95 -3.33
C THR A 194 25.22 -18.89 -2.26
N GLY A 195 24.15 -18.43 -1.61
CA GLY A 195 24.23 -17.48 -0.51
C GLY A 195 24.65 -18.12 0.82
N HIS A 196 25.22 -17.34 1.73
CA HIS A 196 25.48 -17.79 3.10
C HIS A 196 24.16 -18.22 3.77
N SER A 197 24.11 -19.43 4.34
CA SER A 197 22.91 -20.00 4.98
C SER A 197 21.67 -19.99 4.07
N SER A 198 21.85 -20.16 2.76
CA SER A 198 20.75 -20.22 1.79
C SER A 198 20.19 -21.63 1.61
N HIS A 199 18.93 -21.76 1.24
CA HIS A 199 18.25 -23.02 0.97
C HIS A 199 17.62 -23.05 -0.42
N SER A 200 17.90 -24.06 -1.23
CA SER A 200 17.33 -24.20 -2.59
C SER A 200 16.78 -25.61 -2.79
N GLU A 201 15.48 -25.76 -2.99
CA GLU A 201 14.80 -27.06 -3.17
C GLU A 201 13.95 -27.08 -4.45
N GLY A 202 13.62 -28.28 -4.96
CA GLY A 202 12.79 -28.45 -6.16
C GLY A 202 13.58 -28.66 -7.46
N SER A 203 13.20 -27.96 -8.54
CA SER A 203 13.78 -28.14 -9.88
C SER A 203 14.23 -26.81 -10.49
N GLU A 204 15.53 -26.70 -10.81
CA GLU A 204 16.14 -25.51 -11.41
C GLU A 204 15.96 -24.23 -10.58
N THR A 205 15.91 -24.36 -9.25
CA THR A 205 15.81 -23.24 -8.32
C THR A 205 17.18 -22.63 -7.99
N THR A 206 17.22 -21.37 -7.55
CA THR A 206 18.46 -20.71 -7.14
C THR A 206 18.22 -19.78 -5.95
N ALA A 207 18.82 -20.10 -4.81
CA ALA A 207 18.90 -19.25 -3.63
C ALA A 207 20.29 -18.61 -3.54
N GLY A 208 20.39 -17.37 -4.00
CA GLY A 208 21.64 -16.63 -4.16
C GLY A 208 21.96 -15.62 -3.06
N GLY A 209 20.93 -15.07 -2.39
CA GLY A 209 21.11 -14.12 -1.30
C GLY A 209 21.50 -14.80 0.02
N SER A 210 22.19 -14.08 0.90
CA SER A 210 22.39 -14.57 2.28
C SER A 210 21.04 -14.81 2.95
N TYR A 211 20.87 -15.93 3.63
CA TYR A 211 19.62 -16.35 4.29
C TYR A 211 18.41 -16.46 3.33
N SER A 212 18.63 -16.58 2.02
CA SER A 212 17.55 -16.71 1.04
C SER A 212 17.04 -18.14 0.92
N HIS A 213 15.78 -18.29 0.52
CA HIS A 213 15.14 -19.59 0.26
C HIS A 213 14.45 -19.56 -1.11
N ALA A 214 14.70 -20.57 -1.94
CA ALA A 214 14.01 -20.77 -3.22
C ALA A 214 13.48 -22.19 -3.33
N GLU A 215 12.17 -22.34 -3.55
CA GLU A 215 11.48 -23.64 -3.69
C GLU A 215 10.59 -23.70 -4.94
N GLY A 216 10.28 -24.90 -5.45
CA GLY A 216 9.43 -25.09 -6.63
C GLY A 216 10.19 -25.30 -7.95
N LYS A 217 9.76 -24.66 -9.05
CA LYS A 217 10.33 -24.85 -10.41
C LYS A 217 10.80 -23.52 -11.01
N HIS A 218 12.08 -23.42 -11.37
CA HIS A 218 12.69 -22.19 -11.93
C HIS A 218 12.57 -20.93 -11.05
N THR A 219 12.49 -21.09 -9.73
CA THR A 219 12.41 -19.96 -8.79
C THR A 219 13.78 -19.41 -8.44
N ILE A 220 13.87 -18.10 -8.20
CA ILE A 220 15.14 -17.41 -7.95
C ILE A 220 14.98 -16.43 -6.79
N ALA A 221 15.67 -16.67 -5.68
CA ALA A 221 15.77 -15.77 -4.54
C ALA A 221 17.18 -15.15 -4.46
N LEU A 222 17.35 -13.91 -4.90
CA LEU A 222 18.66 -13.21 -4.94
C LEU A 222 18.84 -12.15 -3.84
N GLY A 223 17.74 -11.64 -3.27
CA GLY A 223 17.84 -10.70 -2.17
C GLY A 223 18.33 -11.37 -0.89
N GLU A 224 19.06 -10.65 -0.05
CA GLU A 224 19.31 -11.09 1.32
C GLU A 224 17.97 -11.27 2.05
N ALA A 225 17.80 -12.41 2.72
CA ALA A 225 16.56 -12.84 3.36
C ALA A 225 15.33 -12.90 2.42
N ALA A 226 15.54 -13.05 1.11
CA ALA A 226 14.44 -13.18 0.15
C ALA A 226 13.89 -14.61 0.09
N HIS A 227 12.60 -14.73 -0.20
CA HIS A 227 11.91 -16.00 -0.41
C HIS A 227 11.24 -16.04 -1.80
N ALA A 228 11.45 -17.12 -2.56
CA ALA A 228 10.79 -17.33 -3.85
C ALA A 228 10.22 -18.75 -3.95
N GLU A 229 8.90 -18.87 -4.15
CA GLU A 229 8.20 -20.16 -4.26
C GLU A 229 7.29 -20.24 -5.50
N GLY A 230 6.93 -21.46 -5.92
CA GLY A 230 6.05 -21.70 -7.07
C GLY A 230 6.77 -21.97 -8.40
N THR A 231 6.36 -21.31 -9.50
CA THR A 231 6.93 -21.51 -10.84
C THR A 231 7.40 -20.20 -11.46
N ALA A 232 8.68 -20.15 -11.82
CA ALA A 232 9.31 -18.99 -12.47
C ALA A 232 9.16 -17.67 -11.68
N THR A 233 9.21 -17.74 -10.35
CA THR A 233 9.13 -16.56 -9.47
C THR A 233 10.51 -16.01 -9.13
N ILE A 234 10.59 -14.68 -8.93
CA ILE A 234 11.86 -13.98 -8.70
C ILE A 234 11.74 -13.04 -7.49
N ALA A 235 12.43 -13.36 -6.41
CA ALA A 235 12.56 -12.51 -5.21
C ALA A 235 13.98 -11.94 -5.11
N ASN A 236 14.17 -10.72 -5.60
CA ASN A 236 15.46 -10.06 -5.78
C ASN A 236 15.63 -8.77 -4.96
N GLY A 237 14.63 -8.39 -4.15
CA GLY A 237 14.73 -7.33 -3.16
C GLY A 237 15.16 -7.86 -1.78
N PHE A 238 15.79 -7.00 -0.97
CA PHE A 238 16.10 -7.32 0.43
C PHE A 238 14.81 -7.68 1.20
N SER A 239 14.79 -8.82 1.90
CA SER A 239 13.61 -9.31 2.64
C SER A 239 12.31 -9.40 1.82
N SER A 240 12.41 -9.66 0.51
CA SER A 240 11.26 -9.71 -0.41
C SER A 240 10.69 -11.12 -0.55
N HIS A 241 9.41 -11.24 -0.92
CA HIS A 241 8.71 -12.51 -1.12
C HIS A 241 7.98 -12.53 -2.49
N ALA A 242 8.28 -13.53 -3.32
CA ALA A 242 7.56 -13.79 -4.58
C ALA A 242 7.00 -15.22 -4.61
N GLU A 243 5.69 -15.36 -4.76
CA GLU A 243 5.02 -16.67 -4.86
C GLU A 243 4.09 -16.75 -6.09
N GLY A 244 3.69 -17.96 -6.46
CA GLY A 244 2.77 -18.22 -7.57
C GLY A 244 3.47 -18.54 -8.90
N MET A 245 3.05 -17.89 -10.00
CA MET A 245 3.49 -18.22 -11.35
C MET A 245 3.98 -16.97 -12.10
N HIS A 246 5.26 -16.89 -12.47
CA HIS A 246 5.81 -15.73 -13.19
C HIS A 246 5.61 -14.39 -12.46
N THR A 247 5.90 -14.37 -11.16
CA THR A 247 5.85 -13.15 -10.32
C THR A 247 7.26 -12.65 -9.99
N SER A 248 7.44 -11.34 -9.84
CA SER A 248 8.75 -10.74 -9.54
C SER A 248 8.64 -9.57 -8.57
N THR A 249 9.54 -9.50 -7.58
CA THR A 249 9.63 -8.36 -6.64
C THR A 249 10.37 -7.16 -7.23
N ALA A 250 10.93 -7.25 -8.43
CA ALA A 250 11.60 -6.15 -9.13
C ALA A 250 12.65 -5.35 -8.30
N HIS A 251 13.39 -6.04 -7.43
CA HIS A 251 14.38 -5.50 -6.49
C HIS A 251 13.82 -4.65 -5.35
N PHE A 252 12.50 -4.55 -5.21
CA PHE A 252 11.88 -3.80 -4.13
C PHE A 252 12.03 -4.52 -2.78
N ALA A 253 12.61 -3.81 -1.81
CA ALA A 253 12.83 -4.36 -0.47
C ALA A 253 11.50 -4.59 0.26
N GLY A 254 11.36 -5.70 0.98
CA GLY A 254 10.16 -6.01 1.76
C GLY A 254 8.87 -6.17 0.94
N SER A 255 8.97 -6.21 -0.38
CA SER A 255 7.81 -6.38 -1.26
C SER A 255 7.30 -7.81 -1.20
N HIS A 256 5.98 -7.98 -1.23
CA HIS A 256 5.34 -9.29 -1.33
C HIS A 256 4.40 -9.32 -2.53
N ILE A 257 4.62 -10.24 -3.45
CA ILE A 257 3.77 -10.47 -4.63
C ILE A 257 3.37 -11.94 -4.76
N MET A 258 2.09 -12.18 -5.01
CA MET A 258 1.52 -13.50 -5.29
C MET A 258 0.68 -13.50 -6.57
N GLY A 259 0.21 -14.68 -7.02
CA GLY A 259 -0.69 -14.79 -8.17
C GLY A 259 0.02 -15.22 -9.46
N ARG A 260 -0.36 -14.64 -10.61
CA ARG A 260 0.27 -14.98 -11.89
C ARG A 260 0.63 -13.77 -12.75
N PHE A 261 1.77 -13.85 -13.43
CA PHE A 261 2.29 -12.86 -14.39
C PHE A 261 2.21 -11.43 -13.83
N GLY A 262 3.11 -11.09 -12.92
CA GLY A 262 3.11 -9.78 -12.27
C GLY A 262 4.46 -9.33 -11.76
N THR A 263 4.59 -8.02 -11.65
CA THR A 263 5.82 -7.36 -11.21
C THR A 263 5.46 -6.36 -10.12
N ALA A 264 6.09 -6.47 -8.96
CA ALA A 264 5.91 -5.52 -7.88
C ALA A 264 6.33 -4.10 -8.29
N GLU A 265 5.69 -3.10 -7.70
CA GLU A 265 5.85 -1.69 -8.11
C GLU A 265 6.54 -0.82 -7.04
N GLU A 266 6.70 -1.34 -5.81
CA GLU A 266 7.27 -0.59 -4.69
C GLU A 266 7.76 -1.48 -3.55
N SER A 267 8.73 -0.97 -2.78
CA SER A 267 9.19 -1.53 -1.51
C SER A 267 8.09 -1.57 -0.45
N TYR A 268 8.18 -2.55 0.45
CA TYR A 268 7.33 -2.75 1.64
C TYR A 268 5.82 -2.80 1.35
N SER A 269 5.46 -3.07 0.09
CA SER A 269 4.09 -3.06 -0.42
C SER A 269 3.65 -4.48 -0.77
N TRP A 270 2.33 -4.68 -0.90
CA TRP A 270 1.73 -5.97 -1.16
C TRP A 270 0.94 -5.97 -2.48
N PHE A 271 1.07 -7.05 -3.26
CA PHE A 271 0.55 -7.15 -4.62
C PHE A 271 -0.11 -8.51 -4.87
N ILE A 272 -1.26 -8.51 -5.54
CA ILE A 272 -1.85 -9.69 -6.19
C ILE A 272 -1.70 -9.51 -7.69
N ALA A 273 -0.90 -10.37 -8.32
CA ALA A 273 -0.74 -10.43 -9.76
C ALA A 273 -1.91 -11.15 -10.44
N ASN A 274 -2.37 -10.61 -11.56
CA ASN A 274 -3.41 -11.20 -12.39
C ASN A 274 -3.16 -10.96 -13.88
N GLY A 275 -1.91 -11.04 -14.31
CA GLY A 275 -1.58 -11.03 -15.73
C GLY A 275 -1.98 -12.34 -16.42
N THR A 276 -1.93 -12.36 -17.75
CA THR A 276 -2.34 -13.54 -18.53
C THR A 276 -1.17 -14.32 -19.12
N ASN A 277 -0.03 -13.67 -19.36
CA ASN A 277 1.16 -14.26 -19.96
C ASN A 277 2.40 -13.38 -19.75
N ASP A 278 3.58 -13.84 -20.19
CA ASP A 278 4.87 -13.15 -20.02
C ASP A 278 4.97 -11.76 -20.66
N THR A 279 4.07 -11.42 -21.59
CA THR A 279 4.01 -10.09 -22.21
C THR A 279 2.91 -9.21 -21.63
N ASP A 280 2.06 -9.79 -20.77
CA ASP A 280 0.91 -9.15 -20.15
C ASP A 280 0.97 -9.34 -18.63
N HIS A 281 1.91 -8.62 -18.01
CA HIS A 281 2.01 -8.54 -16.56
C HIS A 281 0.99 -7.54 -16.03
N ASN A 282 0.20 -7.92 -15.03
CA ASN A 282 -0.80 -7.04 -14.43
C ASN A 282 -0.95 -7.27 -12.91
N ILE A 283 -1.41 -6.22 -12.22
CA ILE A 283 -1.72 -6.23 -10.78
C ILE A 283 -3.24 -6.13 -10.60
N GLY A 284 -3.84 -7.19 -10.08
CA GLY A 284 -5.26 -7.26 -9.77
C GLY A 284 -5.64 -6.59 -8.44
N ALA A 285 -4.72 -6.49 -7.49
CA ALA A 285 -4.91 -5.71 -6.27
C ALA A 285 -3.57 -5.30 -5.68
N LYS A 286 -3.51 -4.17 -4.98
CA LYS A 286 -2.31 -3.72 -4.28
C LYS A 286 -2.61 -2.90 -3.04
N TRP A 287 -1.70 -2.96 -2.08
CA TRP A 287 -1.62 -2.06 -0.94
C TRP A 287 -0.23 -1.40 -0.91
N LEU A 288 -0.18 -0.08 -0.88
CA LEU A 288 1.04 0.69 -1.09
C LEU A 288 1.57 1.29 0.22
N ALA A 289 2.84 1.07 0.50
CA ALA A 289 3.48 1.53 1.73
C ALA A 289 3.61 3.06 1.80
N HIS A 290 4.00 3.72 0.69
CA HIS A 290 4.24 5.17 0.72
C HIS A 290 3.02 6.01 1.10
N ASN A 291 1.79 5.51 0.90
CA ASN A 291 0.58 6.27 1.18
C ASN A 291 -0.51 5.51 1.97
N GLY A 292 -0.37 4.19 2.12
CA GLY A 292 -1.33 3.32 2.79
C GLY A 292 -2.64 3.11 2.04
N GLU A 293 -2.67 3.38 0.73
CA GLU A 293 -3.85 3.20 -0.12
C GLU A 293 -3.95 1.76 -0.64
N MET A 294 -5.19 1.31 -0.81
CA MET A 294 -5.51 0.00 -1.40
C MET A 294 -6.24 0.19 -2.72
N TYR A 295 -5.85 -0.60 -3.71
CA TYR A 295 -6.43 -0.63 -5.05
C TYR A 295 -6.87 -2.05 -5.37
N ILE A 296 -8.04 -2.18 -6.01
CA ILE A 296 -8.59 -3.44 -6.50
C ILE A 296 -8.99 -3.21 -7.95
N ASP A 297 -8.44 -4.00 -8.86
CA ASP A 297 -8.80 -4.01 -10.27
C ASP A 297 -10.04 -4.87 -10.47
N GLY A 298 -11.13 -4.24 -10.87
CA GLY A 298 -12.45 -4.85 -10.99
C GLY A 298 -13.56 -3.80 -10.90
N ALA A 299 -14.70 -4.08 -11.53
CA ALA A 299 -15.82 -3.13 -11.58
C ALA A 299 -16.59 -3.01 -10.24
N SER A 300 -16.46 -3.98 -9.34
CA SER A 300 -17.28 -4.06 -8.12
C SER A 300 -16.56 -4.69 -6.94
N TYR A 301 -16.78 -4.14 -5.75
CA TYR A 301 -16.50 -4.80 -4.48
C TYR A 301 -17.79 -5.43 -3.95
N ASN A 302 -17.85 -6.77 -3.97
CA ASN A 302 -19.06 -7.52 -3.62
C ASN A 302 -19.17 -7.69 -2.09
N ALA A 303 -19.72 -6.68 -1.41
CA ALA A 303 -20.05 -6.73 0.01
C ALA A 303 -21.50 -7.19 0.24
N SER A 304 -21.76 -7.89 1.34
CA SER A 304 -23.12 -8.34 1.73
C SER A 304 -23.91 -7.30 2.50
N GLY A 305 -23.33 -6.13 2.79
CA GLY A 305 -23.98 -5.06 3.52
C GLY A 305 -25.02 -4.31 2.68
N THR A 306 -25.83 -3.50 3.34
CA THR A 306 -27.07 -2.95 2.79
C THR A 306 -27.01 -1.45 2.45
N ASP A 307 -26.00 -0.76 2.97
CA ASP A 307 -25.87 0.69 2.94
C ASP A 307 -24.40 1.15 3.00
N PHE A 308 -24.18 2.41 2.61
CA PHE A 308 -22.91 3.10 2.80
C PHE A 308 -23.03 3.98 4.03
N ALA A 309 -22.16 3.75 5.01
CA ALA A 309 -22.21 4.42 6.30
C ALA A 309 -20.94 5.17 6.63
N GLN A 310 -21.04 6.08 7.59
CA GLN A 310 -19.91 6.72 8.24
C GLN A 310 -20.11 6.69 9.75
N MET A 311 -19.03 6.57 10.52
CA MET A 311 -19.11 6.66 11.98
C MET A 311 -19.26 8.12 12.43
N PHE A 312 -20.19 8.36 13.35
CA PHE A 312 -20.44 9.64 14.02
C PHE A 312 -20.48 9.49 15.53
N GLU A 313 -20.20 10.58 16.25
CA GLU A 313 -20.24 10.64 17.71
C GLU A 313 -21.56 11.20 18.21
N THR A 314 -22.16 10.59 19.23
CA THR A 314 -23.40 11.02 19.87
C THR A 314 -23.19 12.18 20.84
N ALA A 315 -24.10 13.15 20.87
CA ALA A 315 -24.00 14.37 21.67
C ALA A 315 -23.95 14.12 23.19
N ASP A 316 -24.72 13.14 23.65
CA ASP A 316 -24.91 12.77 25.05
C ASP A 316 -24.03 11.59 25.50
N HIS A 317 -23.14 11.13 24.62
CA HIS A 317 -22.32 9.93 24.83
C HIS A 317 -23.11 8.65 25.08
N SER A 318 -24.39 8.61 24.68
CA SER A 318 -25.25 7.44 24.79
C SER A 318 -25.40 6.73 23.44
N SER A 319 -25.62 5.42 23.48
CA SER A 319 -25.84 4.65 22.25
C SER A 319 -27.22 4.95 21.65
N ILE A 320 -27.26 5.19 20.34
CA ILE A 320 -28.52 5.20 19.58
C ILE A 320 -28.71 3.81 18.99
N ASP A 321 -29.79 3.14 19.38
CA ASP A 321 -30.19 1.85 18.83
C ASP A 321 -30.38 1.90 17.31
N VAL A 322 -30.07 0.79 16.63
CA VAL A 322 -30.24 0.66 15.18
C VAL A 322 -31.66 0.96 14.71
N GLY A 323 -31.78 1.51 13.50
CA GLY A 323 -33.04 1.80 12.83
C GLY A 323 -33.74 3.09 13.25
N HIS A 324 -33.05 3.98 13.98
CA HIS A 324 -33.51 5.35 14.23
C HIS A 324 -32.95 6.33 13.19
N PHE A 325 -33.77 7.31 12.80
CA PHE A 325 -33.33 8.50 12.08
C PHE A 325 -32.45 9.36 12.97
N VAL A 326 -31.37 9.88 12.39
CA VAL A 326 -30.41 10.73 13.09
C VAL A 326 -30.22 12.07 12.38
N THR A 327 -29.89 13.09 13.16
CA THR A 327 -29.51 14.42 12.68
C THR A 327 -28.39 15.01 13.53
N PHE A 328 -27.85 16.14 13.10
CA PHE A 328 -26.86 16.88 13.87
C PHE A 328 -27.50 17.57 15.07
N SER A 329 -26.91 17.35 16.25
CA SER A 329 -27.20 18.14 17.45
C SER A 329 -26.41 19.45 17.46
N ASN A 330 -25.20 19.44 16.91
CA ASN A 330 -24.31 20.58 16.75
C ASN A 330 -23.38 20.31 15.55
N GLU A 331 -22.32 21.09 15.38
CA GLU A 331 -21.41 21.01 14.23
C GLU A 331 -20.71 19.65 14.06
N GLU A 332 -20.61 18.83 15.12
CA GLU A 332 -19.82 17.59 15.10
C GLU A 332 -20.55 16.35 15.60
N LYS A 333 -21.57 16.52 16.44
CA LYS A 333 -22.24 15.43 17.16
C LYS A 333 -23.67 15.21 16.69
N ILE A 334 -24.12 13.97 16.79
CA ILE A 334 -25.44 13.53 16.33
C ILE A 334 -26.39 13.22 17.49
N ARG A 335 -27.69 13.23 17.19
CA ARG A 335 -28.79 12.80 18.05
C ARG A 335 -29.88 12.13 17.21
N LYS A 336 -30.87 11.53 17.87
CA LYS A 336 -32.12 11.13 17.21
C LYS A 336 -32.80 12.35 16.58
N ALA A 337 -33.29 12.19 15.36
CA ALA A 337 -34.11 13.20 14.70
C ALA A 337 -35.50 13.28 15.35
N THR A 338 -36.14 14.43 15.19
CA THR A 338 -37.51 14.72 15.64
C THR A 338 -38.36 15.19 14.46
N SER A 339 -39.67 15.32 14.66
CA SER A 339 -40.57 15.81 13.60
C SER A 339 -40.28 17.25 13.15
N ASN A 340 -39.55 18.02 13.97
CA ASN A 340 -39.18 19.41 13.66
C ASN A 340 -37.86 19.54 12.88
N ASP A 341 -37.12 18.44 12.71
CA ASP A 341 -35.83 18.48 12.02
C ASP A 341 -36.02 18.50 10.50
N LEU A 342 -35.59 19.60 9.88
CA LEU A 342 -35.65 19.76 8.43
C LEU A 342 -34.59 18.93 7.69
N PHE A 343 -33.48 18.64 8.36
CA PHE A 343 -32.37 17.87 7.81
C PHE A 343 -32.22 16.56 8.56
N ILE A 344 -32.23 15.46 7.81
CA ILE A 344 -31.99 14.12 8.32
C ILE A 344 -30.66 13.65 7.73
N LEU A 345 -29.71 13.36 8.61
CA LEU A 345 -28.37 12.94 8.22
C LEU A 345 -28.38 11.51 7.66
N GLY A 346 -29.14 10.62 8.30
CA GLY A 346 -29.07 9.19 8.01
C GLY A 346 -29.89 8.36 8.98
N ILE A 347 -29.63 7.06 8.94
CA ILE A 347 -30.20 6.08 9.87
C ILE A 347 -29.07 5.37 10.60
N SER A 348 -29.23 5.16 11.91
CA SER A 348 -28.35 4.28 12.68
C SER A 348 -28.31 2.86 12.07
N SER A 349 -27.17 2.51 11.47
CA SER A 349 -27.03 1.34 10.60
C SER A 349 -26.58 0.10 11.37
N ALA A 350 -27.09 -1.07 10.96
CA ALA A 350 -26.69 -2.35 11.52
C ALA A 350 -25.67 -3.10 10.64
N THR A 351 -25.79 -2.99 9.32
CA THR A 351 -25.10 -3.84 8.35
C THR A 351 -24.54 -3.07 7.14
N PRO A 352 -23.71 -2.04 7.37
CA PRO A 352 -23.15 -1.26 6.27
C PRO A 352 -22.18 -2.10 5.42
N ALA A 353 -22.27 -1.95 4.10
CA ALA A 353 -21.35 -2.54 3.12
C ALA A 353 -19.96 -1.87 3.18
N LEU A 354 -19.94 -0.56 3.45
CA LEU A 354 -18.74 0.23 3.61
C LEU A 354 -18.92 1.20 4.79
N ILE A 355 -17.89 1.32 5.62
CA ILE A 355 -17.89 2.24 6.77
C ILE A 355 -16.73 3.24 6.63
N GLY A 356 -17.07 4.50 6.40
CA GLY A 356 -16.15 5.63 6.46
C GLY A 356 -15.87 6.07 7.90
N ASN A 357 -14.75 6.77 8.10
CA ASN A 357 -14.37 7.38 9.39
C ASN A 357 -14.33 6.39 10.56
N SER A 358 -14.05 5.10 10.32
CA SER A 358 -14.12 4.06 11.36
C SER A 358 -13.01 4.16 12.42
N GLY A 359 -11.85 4.72 12.06
CA GLY A 359 -10.67 4.67 12.92
C GLY A 359 -10.24 3.24 13.26
N ALA A 360 -10.55 2.24 12.43
CA ALA A 360 -10.40 0.83 12.82
C ALA A 360 -8.98 0.41 13.28
N LEU A 361 -7.93 1.04 12.74
CA LEU A 361 -6.55 0.57 12.92
C LEU A 361 -5.71 1.41 13.89
N SER A 362 -5.99 2.70 14.00
CA SER A 362 -5.21 3.59 14.88
C SER A 362 -5.94 4.89 15.15
N TRP A 363 -5.42 5.62 16.13
CA TRP A 363 -5.91 6.95 16.45
C TRP A 363 -5.91 7.86 15.21
N GLN A 364 -7.04 8.54 14.98
CA GLN A 364 -7.29 9.34 13.78
C GLN A 364 -6.23 10.41 13.49
N LYS A 365 -5.60 10.95 14.54
CA LYS A 365 -4.56 11.99 14.47
C LYS A 365 -3.15 11.42 14.68
N ARG A 366 -2.96 10.11 14.51
CA ARG A 366 -1.63 9.47 14.62
C ARG A 366 -0.61 10.12 13.67
N TYR A 367 -1.06 10.49 12.48
CA TYR A 367 -0.23 11.12 11.47
C TYR A 367 -0.57 12.59 11.30
N LYS A 368 0.42 13.40 10.92
CA LYS A 368 0.21 14.80 10.53
C LYS A 368 -0.55 14.85 9.21
N THR A 369 -1.51 15.76 9.15
CA THR A 369 -2.28 16.05 7.95
C THR A 369 -2.22 17.53 7.62
N ASP A 370 -2.44 17.88 6.35
CA ASP A 370 -2.69 19.28 5.98
C ASP A 370 -4.10 19.76 6.38
N SER A 371 -4.44 20.99 5.99
CA SER A 371 -5.74 21.62 6.30
C SER A 371 -6.95 20.92 5.67
N PHE A 372 -6.73 20.00 4.72
CA PHE A 372 -7.77 19.22 4.04
C PHE A 372 -7.76 17.75 4.48
N GLY A 373 -6.93 17.38 5.48
CA GLY A 373 -6.87 16.02 6.01
C GLY A 373 -5.95 15.08 5.22
N LYS A 374 -5.21 15.57 4.22
CA LYS A 374 -4.25 14.73 3.49
C LYS A 374 -3.03 14.48 4.36
N ARG A 375 -2.66 13.21 4.53
CA ARG A 375 -1.46 12.81 5.28
C ARG A 375 -0.21 13.41 4.67
N GLN A 376 0.70 13.84 5.53
CA GLN A 376 2.01 14.35 5.15
C GLN A 376 3.06 13.24 5.27
N TYR A 377 4.03 13.27 4.36
CA TYR A 377 5.07 12.26 4.25
C TYR A 377 6.45 12.92 4.20
N ALA A 378 7.45 12.21 4.70
CA ALA A 378 8.85 12.58 4.57
C ALA A 378 9.64 11.45 3.92
N ARG A 379 10.67 11.84 3.17
CA ARG A 379 11.63 10.92 2.61
C ARG A 379 12.72 10.67 3.63
N THR A 380 12.99 9.40 3.90
CA THR A 380 14.05 8.95 4.80
C THR A 380 15.40 8.98 4.08
N ASP A 381 16.49 8.83 4.84
CA ASP A 381 17.85 8.73 4.30
C ASP A 381 18.03 7.52 3.37
N THR A 382 17.23 6.47 3.58
CA THR A 382 17.15 5.27 2.70
C THR A 382 16.29 5.50 1.47
N GLN A 383 15.85 6.74 1.20
CA GLN A 383 14.96 7.15 0.13
C GLN A 383 13.51 6.65 0.22
N ASP A 384 13.15 5.93 1.28
CA ASP A 384 11.80 5.45 1.52
C ASP A 384 10.87 6.60 1.94
N THR A 385 9.61 6.55 1.53
CA THR A 385 8.59 7.53 1.92
C THR A 385 7.83 7.01 3.13
N GLN A 386 7.79 7.78 4.22
CA GLN A 386 7.09 7.40 5.46
C GLN A 386 6.14 8.51 5.93
N PRO A 387 5.00 8.15 6.54
CA PRO A 387 4.06 9.13 7.07
C PRO A 387 4.65 9.85 8.29
N LEU A 388 4.46 11.18 8.34
CA LEU A 388 4.90 11.98 9.47
C LEU A 388 4.00 11.75 10.68
N LEU A 389 4.58 11.34 11.81
CA LEU A 389 3.86 11.20 13.07
C LEU A 389 3.45 12.57 13.62
N ASN A 390 2.26 12.62 14.21
CA ASN A 390 1.81 13.78 14.97
C ASN A 390 2.51 13.80 16.34
N THR A 391 3.01 14.96 16.76
CA THR A 391 3.68 15.15 18.06
C THR A 391 2.72 14.98 19.24
N GLU A 392 1.41 15.12 19.02
CA GLU A 392 0.38 14.87 20.02
C GLU A 392 0.05 13.38 20.19
N TRP A 393 0.54 12.51 19.29
CA TRP A 393 0.30 11.07 19.39
C TRP A 393 1.25 10.43 20.39
N ASP A 394 0.68 9.81 21.43
CA ASP A 394 1.41 9.03 22.42
C ASP A 394 1.33 7.52 22.11
N PRO A 395 2.45 6.84 21.79
CA PRO A 395 2.47 5.40 21.55
C PRO A 395 2.15 4.56 22.79
N ALA A 396 2.30 5.10 24.00
CA ALA A 396 1.98 4.38 25.25
C ALA A 396 0.48 4.32 25.53
N CYS A 397 -0.32 5.22 24.92
CA CYS A 397 -1.76 5.24 25.08
C CYS A 397 -2.40 4.08 24.31
N LYS A 398 -3.11 3.20 25.01
CA LYS A 398 -3.92 2.14 24.39
C LYS A 398 -5.04 2.76 23.56
N TYR A 399 -5.02 2.49 22.25
CA TYR A 399 -6.08 2.92 21.35
C TYR A 399 -7.30 1.98 21.43
N ILE A 400 -8.49 2.57 21.49
CA ILE A 400 -9.78 1.86 21.36
C ILE A 400 -10.46 2.39 20.10
N SER A 401 -10.84 1.48 19.20
CA SER A 401 -11.47 1.85 17.93
C SER A 401 -12.80 2.57 18.16
N ARG A 402 -13.31 3.34 17.19
CA ARG A 402 -14.65 3.92 17.32
C ARG A 402 -15.73 2.85 17.47
N ARG A 403 -15.57 1.71 16.80
CA ARG A 403 -16.57 0.63 16.85
C ARG A 403 -16.73 0.03 18.24
N ASP A 404 -15.69 0.10 19.06
CA ASP A 404 -15.67 -0.43 20.43
C ASP A 404 -16.02 0.63 21.48
N ARG A 405 -16.50 1.81 21.06
CA ARG A 405 -16.86 2.94 21.92
C ARG A 405 -18.34 3.25 21.78
N THR A 406 -19.06 3.29 22.91
CA THR A 406 -20.53 3.39 22.95
C THR A 406 -21.06 4.71 22.41
N GLU A 407 -20.25 5.77 22.47
CA GLU A 407 -20.58 7.08 21.92
C GLU A 407 -20.44 7.18 20.40
N TRP A 408 -20.00 6.12 19.72
CA TRP A 408 -19.81 6.09 18.27
C TRP A 408 -20.70 5.02 17.63
N LEU A 409 -21.40 5.38 16.55
CA LEU A 409 -22.18 4.44 15.77
C LEU A 409 -22.06 4.69 14.25
N PRO A 410 -22.23 3.66 13.43
CA PRO A 410 -22.37 3.83 12.00
C PRO A 410 -23.73 4.44 11.67
N VAL A 411 -23.73 5.48 10.84
CA VAL A 411 -24.92 6.08 10.27
C VAL A 411 -24.91 5.81 8.78
N GLY A 412 -25.90 5.05 8.32
CA GLY A 412 -26.14 4.79 6.90
C GLY A 412 -26.65 6.06 6.23
N LEU A 413 -25.91 6.50 5.22
CA LEU A 413 -26.14 7.74 4.48
C LEU A 413 -26.88 7.50 3.17
N ILE A 414 -26.82 6.28 2.64
CA ILE A 414 -27.53 5.86 1.44
C ILE A 414 -27.61 4.34 1.42
N GLY A 415 -28.76 3.79 1.01
CA GLY A 415 -28.95 2.35 0.87
C GLY A 415 -30.32 1.86 1.31
N GLN A 416 -30.51 0.55 1.23
CA GLN A 416 -31.73 -0.09 1.74
C GLN A 416 -31.54 -0.34 3.22
N MET A 417 -32.38 0.23 4.08
CA MET A 417 -32.18 0.15 5.52
C MET A 417 -33.46 -0.20 6.25
N LEU A 418 -33.32 -1.07 7.25
CA LEU A 418 -34.39 -1.38 8.19
C LEU A 418 -34.51 -0.23 9.18
N VAL A 419 -35.74 0.24 9.36
CA VAL A 419 -36.08 1.39 10.20
C VAL A 419 -37.20 0.97 11.13
N ARG A 420 -37.12 1.44 12.37
CA ARG A 420 -38.19 1.31 13.34
C ARG A 420 -39.35 2.19 12.91
N ASP A 421 -40.58 1.73 13.09
CA ASP A 421 -41.77 2.52 12.78
C ASP A 421 -42.85 2.38 13.84
N ASP A 422 -43.73 3.38 13.91
CA ASP A 422 -44.86 3.43 14.84
C ASP A 422 -46.06 2.57 14.43
N GLY A 423 -45.93 1.80 13.34
CA GLY A 423 -46.97 0.94 12.79
C GLY A 423 -47.86 1.62 11.75
N THR A 424 -47.72 2.94 11.54
CA THR A 424 -48.57 3.70 10.60
C THR A 424 -48.06 3.66 9.17
N CYS A 425 -46.79 3.34 8.95
CA CYS A 425 -46.17 3.36 7.63
C CYS A 425 -46.80 2.33 6.68
N GLU A 426 -47.06 2.73 5.44
CA GLU A 426 -47.65 1.87 4.41
C GLU A 426 -46.61 1.47 3.36
N THR A 427 -46.70 0.23 2.87
CA THR A 427 -45.84 -0.26 1.78
C THR A 427 -46.08 0.58 0.53
N HIS A 428 -45.01 1.01 -0.14
CA HIS A 428 -45.02 1.95 -1.26
C HIS A 428 -45.61 3.34 -0.93
N GLY A 429 -45.70 3.70 0.35
CA GLY A 429 -45.95 5.06 0.82
C GLY A 429 -44.66 5.80 1.16
N TYR A 430 -44.81 6.90 1.91
CA TYR A 430 -43.69 7.69 2.42
C TYR A 430 -43.72 7.76 3.94
N CYS A 431 -42.54 7.98 4.53
CA CYS A 431 -42.39 8.22 5.96
C CYS A 431 -41.42 9.36 6.25
N LEU A 432 -41.62 9.97 7.42
CA LEU A 432 -40.70 10.93 8.05
C LEU A 432 -40.46 10.51 9.52
N PRO A 433 -39.41 11.00 10.18
CA PRO A 433 -39.22 10.76 11.60
C PRO A 433 -40.31 11.47 12.43
N ASN A 434 -40.82 10.78 13.44
CA ASN A 434 -41.55 11.39 14.54
C ASN A 434 -40.59 11.91 15.63
N ASP A 435 -41.13 12.35 16.77
CA ASP A 435 -40.33 12.90 17.88
C ASP A 435 -39.46 11.86 18.61
N ASP A 436 -39.71 10.57 18.40
CA ASP A 436 -38.88 9.47 18.92
C ASP A 436 -37.75 9.05 17.96
N GLY A 437 -37.67 9.69 16.78
CA GLY A 437 -36.71 9.36 15.73
C GLY A 437 -37.00 8.04 15.02
N ILE A 438 -38.26 7.59 15.03
CA ILE A 438 -38.73 6.41 14.28
C ILE A 438 -39.66 6.86 13.14
N ALA A 439 -39.88 6.00 12.16
CA ALA A 439 -40.72 6.31 11.02
C ALA A 439 -42.20 6.43 11.40
N THR A 440 -42.84 7.48 10.90
CA THR A 440 -44.30 7.67 10.90
C THR A 440 -44.78 7.98 9.49
N LYS A 441 -46.03 7.63 9.18
CA LYS A 441 -46.63 7.84 7.87
C LYS A 441 -46.60 9.33 7.50
N ALA A 442 -46.21 9.61 6.26
CA ALA A 442 -46.19 10.96 5.71
C ALA A 442 -46.68 10.96 4.25
N GLU A 443 -47.08 12.13 3.75
CA GLU A 443 -47.45 12.32 2.33
C GLU A 443 -46.22 12.40 1.41
N SER A 444 -45.05 12.69 1.97
CA SER A 444 -43.76 12.78 1.28
C SER A 444 -42.63 12.42 2.25
N GLY A 445 -41.41 12.26 1.74
CA GLY A 445 -40.24 11.91 2.55
C GLY A 445 -39.54 10.67 2.00
N PHE A 446 -39.19 9.74 2.89
CA PHE A 446 -38.48 8.53 2.50
C PHE A 446 -39.41 7.43 2.02
N PHE A 447 -39.06 6.79 0.90
CA PHE A 447 -39.91 5.76 0.29
C PHE A 447 -39.84 4.45 1.05
N VAL A 448 -41.01 3.91 1.41
CA VAL A 448 -41.14 2.63 2.11
C VAL A 448 -41.22 1.50 1.08
N ILE A 449 -40.19 0.65 1.03
CA ILE A 449 -40.14 -0.50 0.13
C ILE A 449 -41.12 -1.58 0.58
N LYS A 450 -41.06 -1.98 1.85
CA LYS A 450 -41.94 -3.01 2.42
C LYS A 450 -41.96 -2.97 3.94
N ARG A 451 -43.00 -3.53 4.53
CA ARG A 451 -43.04 -3.88 5.95
C ARG A 451 -42.31 -5.20 6.19
N THR A 452 -41.48 -5.26 7.23
CA THR A 452 -40.73 -6.47 7.63
C THR A 452 -41.12 -7.01 9.00
N GLY A 453 -41.83 -6.20 9.80
CA GLY A 453 -42.42 -6.60 11.08
C GLY A 453 -43.50 -5.63 11.55
N GLU A 454 -44.02 -5.85 12.76
CA GLU A 454 -45.06 -5.01 13.36
C GLU A 454 -44.63 -3.54 13.49
N ASN A 455 -43.39 -3.31 13.93
CA ASN A 455 -42.77 -1.98 14.12
C ASN A 455 -41.46 -1.84 13.34
N GLN A 456 -41.39 -2.47 12.16
CA GLN A 456 -40.23 -2.39 11.30
C GLN A 456 -40.61 -2.34 9.82
N ILE A 457 -39.99 -1.40 9.13
CA ILE A 457 -40.08 -1.22 7.68
C ILE A 457 -38.69 -1.24 7.04
N LEU A 458 -38.65 -1.57 5.76
CA LEU A 458 -37.48 -1.38 4.90
C LEU A 458 -37.72 -0.14 4.05
N ILE A 459 -36.79 0.81 4.10
CA ILE A 459 -36.82 2.01 3.25
C ILE A 459 -35.63 2.03 2.31
N LEU A 460 -35.70 2.88 1.29
CA LEU A 460 -34.53 3.32 0.55
C LEU A 460 -34.18 4.74 0.96
N PHE A 461 -33.09 4.90 1.71
CA PHE A 461 -32.58 6.20 2.11
C PHE A 461 -31.64 6.73 1.05
N ARG A 462 -31.78 8.01 0.69
CA ARG A 462 -31.09 8.66 -0.43
C ARG A 462 -30.75 10.10 -0.10
#